data_AF-A0A7V9NEX0-F1
#
_entry.id   AF-A0A7V9NEX0-F1
#
_cell.length_a   1.000
_cell.length_b   1.000
_cell.length_c   1.000
_cell.angle_alpha   90.00
_cell.angle_beta   90.00
_cell.angle_gamma   90.00
#
_symmetry.space_group_name_H-M   'P 1'
#
loop_
_entity.id
_entity.type
_entity.pdbx_description
1 polymer ?
#
loop_
_entity_poly.entity_id
_entity_poly.type
_entity_poly.pdbx_seq_one_letter_code
_entity_poly.pdbx_strand_id
1 'polypeptide(L)'
;MSPILVRPVREQLEHDRIIRLLQVRLKRRHEVAVNIGESQTVPVRIGQVQIFADLVLTSPDGGRKLMGTVEVETAESVNHLEAMAQWAHLGRARAPFYLYVPAGCVDIARRLVAENAVNVAEIWTFHTIGDQTRFTMVHRPAPPARRRPAAQARPAADPPDTARKRVAAAAPRRGAGARKSAPSARAKAPAAKTAARAQKRK
;
A
#
# COMPACT_ATOMS: atom_id res chain seq x y z
N MET A 1 1.43 -10.57 -20.40
CA MET A 1 0.57 -10.32 -21.58
C MET A 1 -0.61 -9.52 -21.07
N SER A 2 -0.65 -8.22 -21.33
CA SER A 2 -1.77 -7.36 -20.97
C SER A 2 -2.63 -7.12 -22.22
N PRO A 3 -3.96 -7.06 -22.13
CA PRO A 3 -4.81 -7.33 -23.27
C PRO A 3 -5.29 -6.05 -23.95
N ILE A 4 -4.56 -5.63 -24.99
CA ILE A 4 -5.17 -5.11 -26.23
C ILE A 4 -4.69 -6.00 -27.37
N LEU A 5 -5.63 -6.64 -28.05
CA LEU A 5 -5.42 -7.63 -29.12
C LEU A 5 -4.99 -6.97 -30.46
N VAL A 6 -3.96 -6.11 -30.43
CA VAL A 6 -3.47 -5.24 -31.52
C VAL A 6 -4.13 -3.85 -31.49
N ARG A 7 -3.40 -2.87 -30.93
CA ARG A 7 -3.71 -1.44 -31.13
C ARG A 7 -3.48 -1.10 -32.61
N PRO A 8 -4.30 -0.25 -33.25
CA PRO A 8 -4.00 0.25 -34.58
C PRO A 8 -2.60 0.89 -34.63
N VAL A 9 -1.86 0.69 -35.72
CA VAL A 9 -0.46 1.16 -35.85
C VAL A 9 -0.32 2.64 -35.52
N ARG A 10 -1.27 3.47 -35.96
CA ARG A 10 -1.30 4.91 -35.67
C ARG A 10 -1.30 5.19 -34.16
N GLU A 11 -2.09 4.43 -33.42
CA GLU A 11 -2.24 4.58 -31.98
C GLU A 11 -0.97 4.13 -31.25
N GLN A 12 -0.36 3.02 -31.69
CA GLN A 12 0.92 2.57 -31.14
C GLN A 12 2.03 3.60 -31.39
N LEU A 13 2.08 4.23 -32.57
CA LEU A 13 3.06 5.28 -32.86
C LEU A 13 2.86 6.52 -31.96
N GLU A 14 1.62 6.88 -31.67
CA GLU A 14 1.32 7.97 -30.74
C GLU A 14 1.75 7.59 -29.32
N HIS A 15 1.38 6.41 -28.84
CA HIS A 15 1.79 5.86 -27.54
C HIS A 15 3.31 5.89 -27.35
N ASP A 16 4.05 5.30 -28.29
CA ASP A 16 5.51 5.27 -28.30
C ASP A 16 6.12 6.68 -28.32
N ARG A 17 5.53 7.61 -29.10
CA ARG A 17 5.99 9.01 -29.15
C ARG A 17 5.85 9.67 -27.79
N ILE A 18 4.70 9.52 -27.13
CA ILE A 18 4.46 10.10 -25.81
C ILE A 18 5.41 9.51 -24.78
N ILE A 19 5.64 8.19 -24.79
CA ILE A 19 6.60 7.53 -23.90
C ILE A 19 8.01 8.12 -24.07
N ARG A 20 8.49 8.29 -25.31
CA ARG A 20 9.82 8.85 -25.57
C ARG A 20 9.93 10.30 -25.06
N LEU A 21 8.89 11.11 -25.24
CA LEU A 21 8.86 12.48 -24.71
C LEU A 21 8.88 12.50 -23.18
N LEU A 22 8.13 11.60 -22.53
CA LEU A 22 8.13 11.46 -21.07
C LEU A 22 9.46 10.97 -20.54
N GLN A 23 10.11 10.03 -21.24
CA GLN A 23 11.44 9.55 -20.87
C GLN A 23 12.44 10.71 -20.79
N VAL A 24 12.50 11.56 -21.81
CA VAL A 24 13.39 12.74 -21.83
C VAL A 24 13.06 13.71 -20.69
N ARG A 25 11.77 13.95 -20.44
CA ARG A 25 11.31 14.85 -19.36
C ARG A 25 11.68 14.32 -17.97
N LEU A 26 11.47 13.03 -17.72
CA LEU A 26 11.60 12.41 -16.40
C LEU A 26 13.05 12.04 -16.05
N LYS A 27 13.90 11.79 -17.07
CA LYS A 27 15.35 11.57 -16.91
C LYS A 27 16.09 12.72 -16.22
N ARG A 28 15.49 13.91 -16.18
CA ARG A 28 16.04 15.07 -15.44
C ARG A 28 15.99 14.91 -13.92
N ARG A 29 15.19 13.97 -13.41
CA ARG A 29 14.94 13.79 -11.96
C ARG A 29 15.14 12.35 -11.49
N HIS A 30 15.03 11.37 -12.39
CA HIS A 30 15.08 9.95 -12.08
C HIS A 30 15.95 9.22 -13.10
N GLU A 31 16.42 8.05 -12.74
CA GLU A 31 16.80 7.04 -13.74
C GLU A 31 15.51 6.42 -14.30
N VAL A 32 15.43 6.26 -15.63
CA VAL A 32 14.18 5.87 -16.31
C VAL A 32 14.43 4.67 -17.22
N ALA A 33 13.85 3.54 -16.86
CA ALA A 33 13.72 2.38 -17.74
C ALA A 33 12.38 2.45 -18.48
N VAL A 34 12.36 1.96 -19.72
CA VAL A 34 11.20 2.05 -20.60
C VAL A 34 10.93 0.68 -21.22
N ASN A 35 9.66 0.27 -21.20
CA ASN A 35 9.20 -0.99 -21.78
C ASN A 35 8.32 -0.66 -23.01
N ILE A 36 8.92 -0.37 -24.17
CA ILE A 36 8.18 -0.02 -25.41
C ILE A 36 7.95 -1.28 -26.25
N GLY A 37 6.73 -1.43 -26.77
CA GLY A 37 6.38 -2.53 -27.68
C GLY A 37 6.57 -3.89 -27.00
N GLU A 38 7.36 -4.77 -27.62
CA GLU A 38 7.66 -6.10 -27.08
C GLU A 38 8.80 -6.10 -26.04
N SER A 39 9.43 -4.94 -25.79
CA SER A 39 10.55 -4.85 -24.86
C SER A 39 10.08 -4.89 -23.41
N GLN A 40 10.37 -5.99 -22.71
CA GLN A 40 10.06 -6.18 -21.28
C GLN A 40 11.34 -6.13 -20.44
N THR A 41 11.98 -4.96 -20.39
CA THR A 41 13.31 -4.80 -19.80
C THR A 41 13.29 -4.80 -18.28
N VAL A 42 12.35 -4.05 -17.67
CA VAL A 42 12.30 -3.89 -16.21
C VAL A 42 10.90 -4.23 -15.68
N PRO A 43 10.73 -5.36 -14.97
CA PRO A 43 9.47 -5.70 -14.33
C PRO A 43 9.29 -4.97 -13.00
N VAL A 44 8.05 -4.63 -12.70
CA VAL A 44 7.58 -4.19 -11.39
C VAL A 44 6.93 -5.40 -10.70
N ARG A 45 7.48 -5.81 -9.57
CA ARG A 45 6.95 -6.94 -8.79
C ARG A 45 5.90 -6.46 -7.79
N ILE A 46 4.69 -7.00 -7.89
CA ILE A 46 3.55 -6.67 -7.05
C ILE A 46 3.00 -7.97 -6.47
N GLY A 47 3.42 -8.30 -5.25
CA GLY A 47 3.14 -9.61 -4.66
C GLY A 47 3.78 -10.72 -5.49
N GLN A 48 2.97 -11.64 -5.99
CA GLN A 48 3.40 -12.73 -6.87
C GLN A 48 3.32 -12.38 -8.37
N VAL A 49 2.74 -11.24 -8.72
CA VAL A 49 2.55 -10.81 -10.11
C VAL A 49 3.71 -9.92 -10.54
N GLN A 50 4.17 -10.12 -11.77
CA GLN A 50 5.12 -9.21 -12.44
C GLN A 50 4.38 -8.47 -13.55
N ILE A 51 4.47 -7.15 -13.53
CA ILE A 51 3.88 -6.28 -14.55
C ILE A 51 4.96 -5.37 -15.12
N PHE A 52 4.84 -5.00 -16.39
CA PHE A 52 5.78 -4.12 -17.08
C PHE A 52 5.05 -2.81 -17.37
N ALA A 53 5.25 -1.81 -16.52
CA ALA A 53 4.73 -0.47 -16.79
C ALA A 53 5.52 0.17 -17.95
N ASP A 54 4.89 1.08 -18.70
CA ASP A 54 5.55 1.77 -19.82
C ASP A 54 6.87 2.43 -19.41
N LEU A 55 6.87 3.13 -18.25
CA LEU A 55 8.10 3.65 -17.65
C LEU A 55 8.22 3.26 -16.17
N VAL A 56 9.44 2.89 -15.80
CA VAL A 56 9.82 2.59 -14.42
C VAL A 56 10.84 3.62 -13.96
N LEU A 57 10.50 4.36 -12.91
CA LEU A 57 11.34 5.41 -12.35
C LEU A 57 12.12 4.84 -11.18
N THR A 58 13.45 4.90 -11.24
CA THR A 58 14.35 4.51 -10.16
C THR A 58 15.13 5.69 -9.62
N SER A 59 15.66 5.53 -8.41
CA SER A 59 16.51 6.52 -7.77
C SER A 59 17.74 6.83 -8.64
N PRO A 60 18.11 8.12 -8.85
CA PRO A 60 19.22 8.50 -9.71
C PRO A 60 20.61 8.20 -9.11
N ASP A 61 20.68 7.87 -7.82
CA ASP A 61 21.90 7.58 -7.07
C ASP A 61 22.42 6.14 -7.23
N GLY A 62 21.88 5.38 -8.20
CA GLY A 62 22.29 4.00 -8.49
C GLY A 62 21.68 2.94 -7.57
N GLY A 63 20.88 3.33 -6.57
CA GLY A 63 20.28 2.41 -5.59
C GLY A 63 19.17 1.49 -6.10
N ARG A 64 18.83 1.51 -7.41
CA ARG A 64 17.71 0.78 -8.06
C ARG A 64 16.38 0.79 -7.30
N LYS A 65 16.19 1.74 -6.38
CA LYS A 65 14.98 1.86 -5.58
C LYS A 65 13.87 2.36 -6.48
N LEU A 66 12.77 1.63 -6.54
CA LEU A 66 11.58 2.03 -7.29
C LEU A 66 10.99 3.32 -6.69
N MET A 67 10.98 4.39 -7.49
CA MET A 67 10.46 5.72 -7.14
C MET A 67 9.07 5.97 -7.70
N GLY A 68 8.69 5.28 -8.78
CA GLY A 68 7.36 5.36 -9.35
C GLY A 68 7.22 4.54 -10.62
N THR A 69 5.99 4.35 -11.05
CA THR A 69 5.63 3.74 -12.34
C THR A 69 4.78 4.72 -13.13
N VAL A 70 4.92 4.68 -14.43
CA VAL A 70 4.15 5.52 -15.36
C VAL A 70 3.50 4.61 -16.39
N GLU A 71 2.20 4.77 -16.59
CA GLU A 71 1.47 4.18 -17.71
C GLU A 71 0.95 5.28 -18.61
N VAL A 72 1.08 5.09 -19.92
CA VAL A 72 0.61 5.99 -20.96
C VAL A 72 -0.55 5.31 -21.69
N GLU A 73 -1.67 6.01 -21.74
CA GLU A 73 -2.86 5.55 -22.44
C GLU A 73 -3.09 6.33 -23.72
N THR A 74 -3.82 5.71 -24.63
CA THR A 74 -4.36 6.28 -25.85
C THR A 74 -5.88 6.21 -25.82
N ALA A 75 -6.54 6.79 -26.81
CA ALA A 75 -8.00 6.95 -26.76
C ALA A 75 -8.75 5.60 -26.68
N GLU A 76 -8.24 4.55 -27.34
CA GLU A 76 -8.88 3.22 -27.36
C GLU A 76 -8.49 2.38 -26.12
N SER A 77 -7.35 2.69 -25.51
CA SER A 77 -6.86 1.95 -24.34
C SER A 77 -7.42 2.46 -23.01
N VAL A 78 -8.00 3.66 -22.96
CA VAL A 78 -8.78 4.12 -21.79
C VAL A 78 -10.11 3.36 -21.69
N ASN A 79 -10.08 2.18 -21.07
CA ASN A 79 -11.24 1.30 -20.94
C ASN A 79 -11.24 0.47 -19.64
N HIS A 80 -12.35 -0.23 -19.36
CA HIS A 80 -12.52 -1.04 -18.14
C HIS A 80 -11.54 -2.21 -18.03
N LEU A 81 -11.22 -2.86 -19.15
CA LEU A 81 -10.34 -4.01 -19.15
C LEU A 81 -8.93 -3.59 -18.74
N GLU A 82 -8.42 -2.49 -19.29
CA GLU A 82 -7.11 -1.95 -18.91
C GLU A 82 -7.08 -1.47 -17.47
N ALA A 83 -8.16 -0.82 -17.00
CA ALA A 83 -8.28 -0.42 -15.60
C ALA A 83 -8.16 -1.61 -14.63
N MET A 84 -8.77 -2.75 -14.95
CA MET A 84 -8.72 -3.96 -14.11
C MET A 84 -7.43 -4.77 -14.29
N ALA A 85 -6.99 -4.95 -15.53
CA ALA A 85 -5.87 -5.81 -15.88
C ALA A 85 -4.52 -5.16 -15.55
N GLN A 86 -4.39 -3.84 -15.74
CA GLN A 86 -3.11 -3.14 -15.59
C GLN A 86 -3.15 -2.13 -14.45
N TRP A 87 -4.06 -1.15 -14.50
CA TRP A 87 -4.00 -0.03 -13.57
C TRP A 87 -4.22 -0.47 -12.13
N ALA A 88 -5.17 -1.38 -11.87
CA ALA A 88 -5.42 -1.94 -10.54
C ALA A 88 -4.22 -2.72 -9.98
N HIS A 89 -3.38 -3.31 -10.84
CA HIS A 89 -2.13 -3.92 -10.40
C HIS A 89 -1.12 -2.84 -10.03
N LEU A 90 -0.86 -1.88 -10.93
CA LEU A 90 0.10 -0.79 -10.70
C LEU A 90 -0.26 0.08 -9.49
N GLY A 91 -1.53 0.37 -9.26
CA GLY A 91 -1.99 1.12 -8.08
C GLY A 91 -1.76 0.39 -6.74
N ARG A 92 -1.56 -0.93 -6.77
CA ARG A 92 -1.18 -1.72 -5.57
C ARG A 92 0.34 -1.76 -5.36
N ALA A 93 1.15 -1.23 -6.28
CA ALA A 93 2.59 -1.13 -6.08
C ALA A 93 2.90 -0.24 -4.87
N ARG A 94 4.05 -0.48 -4.23
CA ARG A 94 4.51 0.36 -3.11
C ARG A 94 5.00 1.75 -3.55
N ALA A 95 5.20 1.94 -4.85
CA ALA A 95 5.65 3.20 -5.42
C ALA A 95 4.47 3.97 -6.04
N PRO A 96 4.54 5.30 -6.10
CA PRO A 96 3.56 6.13 -6.81
C PRO A 96 3.31 5.66 -8.24
N PHE A 97 2.04 5.54 -8.60
CA PHE A 97 1.58 5.22 -9.95
C PHE A 97 1.06 6.48 -10.65
N TYR A 98 1.65 6.86 -11.78
CA TYR A 98 1.25 8.01 -12.57
C TYR A 98 0.58 7.56 -13.88
N LEU A 99 -0.60 8.09 -14.16
CA LEU A 99 -1.37 7.75 -15.36
C LEU A 99 -1.39 8.95 -16.33
N TYR A 100 -0.92 8.75 -17.55
CA TYR A 100 -0.96 9.76 -18.62
C TYR A 100 -2.02 9.40 -19.63
N VAL A 101 -2.99 10.30 -19.86
CA VAL A 101 -4.11 10.05 -20.77
C VAL A 101 -4.29 11.18 -21.79
N PRO A 102 -4.90 10.94 -22.97
CA PRO A 102 -5.24 12.00 -23.91
C PRO A 102 -6.22 13.00 -23.28
N ALA A 103 -6.17 14.27 -23.70
CA ALA A 103 -7.06 15.33 -23.19
C ALA A 103 -8.56 15.00 -23.29
N GLY A 104 -8.98 14.31 -24.35
CA GLY A 104 -10.38 13.89 -24.52
C GLY A 104 -10.84 12.76 -23.59
N CYS A 105 -9.92 12.10 -22.88
CA CYS A 105 -10.22 10.90 -22.09
C CYS A 105 -10.09 11.11 -20.57
N VAL A 106 -9.82 12.34 -20.12
CA VAL A 106 -9.57 12.65 -18.70
C VAL A 106 -10.74 12.24 -17.80
N ASP A 107 -11.97 12.58 -18.19
CA ASP A 107 -13.15 12.31 -17.37
C ASP A 107 -13.46 10.81 -17.31
N ILE A 108 -13.29 10.10 -18.43
CA ILE A 108 -13.43 8.65 -18.51
C ILE A 108 -12.39 7.97 -17.63
N ALA A 109 -11.12 8.36 -17.72
CA ALA A 109 -10.04 7.80 -16.93
C ALA A 109 -10.28 8.02 -15.42
N ARG A 110 -10.70 9.22 -15.00
CA ARG A 110 -11.07 9.51 -13.61
C ARG A 110 -12.20 8.62 -13.11
N ARG A 111 -13.24 8.45 -13.94
CA ARG A 111 -14.38 7.59 -13.62
C ARG A 111 -13.92 6.14 -13.45
N LEU A 112 -13.15 5.61 -14.39
CA LEU A 112 -12.61 4.24 -14.34
C LEU A 112 -11.72 4.01 -13.11
N VAL A 113 -10.86 4.98 -12.79
CA VAL A 113 -10.01 4.94 -11.60
C VAL A 113 -10.85 4.86 -10.32
N ALA A 114 -11.92 5.66 -10.23
CA ALA A 114 -12.83 5.64 -9.09
C ALA A 114 -13.63 4.33 -8.99
N GLU A 115 -14.23 3.88 -10.09
CA GLU A 115 -15.05 2.66 -10.15
C GLU A 115 -14.26 1.40 -9.80
N ASN A 116 -13.00 1.33 -10.21
CA ASN A 116 -12.12 0.19 -9.97
C ASN A 116 -11.24 0.36 -8.72
N ALA A 117 -11.46 1.43 -7.93
CA ALA A 117 -10.68 1.77 -6.74
C ALA A 117 -9.15 1.75 -6.97
N VAL A 118 -8.71 2.24 -8.14
CA VAL A 118 -7.30 2.28 -8.49
C VAL A 118 -6.62 3.40 -7.72
N ASN A 119 -5.57 3.07 -6.98
CA ASN A 119 -4.76 4.07 -6.28
C ASN A 119 -3.75 4.72 -7.24
N VAL A 120 -4.19 5.77 -7.92
CA VAL A 120 -3.35 6.60 -8.81
C VAL A 120 -2.80 7.79 -8.03
N ALA A 121 -1.49 7.98 -8.08
CA ALA A 121 -0.83 9.11 -7.43
C ALA A 121 -1.10 10.43 -8.16
N GLU A 122 -1.05 10.44 -9.50
CA GLU A 122 -1.43 11.60 -10.31
C GLU A 122 -1.97 11.15 -11.67
N ILE A 123 -2.98 11.87 -12.18
CA ILE A 123 -3.39 11.77 -13.57
C ILE A 123 -2.88 13.01 -14.28
N TRP A 124 -2.13 12.78 -15.36
CA TRP A 124 -1.65 13.78 -16.27
C TRP A 124 -2.40 13.65 -17.59
N THR A 125 -2.67 14.77 -18.22
CA THR A 125 -3.17 14.80 -19.58
C THR A 125 -2.07 15.23 -20.55
N PHE A 126 -2.08 14.65 -21.74
CA PHE A 126 -1.32 15.16 -22.87
C PHE A 126 -2.24 15.63 -23.99
N HIS A 127 -1.82 16.73 -24.63
CA HIS A 127 -2.44 17.23 -25.84
C HIS A 127 -1.35 17.57 -26.84
N THR A 128 -1.48 17.04 -28.05
CA THR A 128 -0.57 17.28 -29.16
C THR A 128 -1.19 18.31 -30.10
N ILE A 129 -0.52 19.45 -30.26
CA ILE A 129 -0.89 20.52 -31.20
C ILE A 129 0.26 20.63 -32.21
N GLY A 130 0.04 20.16 -33.43
CA GLY A 130 1.11 20.00 -34.42
C GLY A 130 2.23 19.10 -33.87
N ASP A 131 3.44 19.64 -33.81
CA ASP A 131 4.62 18.91 -33.33
C ASP A 131 4.87 19.03 -31.83
N GLN A 132 4.12 19.89 -31.14
CA GLN A 132 4.29 20.13 -29.70
C GLN A 132 3.32 19.29 -28.88
N THR A 133 3.85 18.53 -27.93
CA THR A 133 3.06 17.84 -26.91
C THR A 133 3.17 18.58 -25.59
N ARG A 134 2.03 18.95 -25.00
CA ARG A 134 1.95 19.58 -23.69
C ARG A 134 1.42 18.59 -22.66
N PHE A 135 2.06 18.54 -21.50
CA PHE A 135 1.66 17.71 -20.36
C PHE A 135 1.11 18.59 -19.24
N THR A 136 -0.10 18.29 -18.77
CA THR A 136 -0.77 19.05 -17.71
C THR A 136 -1.26 18.09 -16.63
N MET A 137 -0.93 18.34 -15.36
CA MET A 137 -1.48 17.54 -14.26
C MET A 137 -2.94 17.92 -14.06
N VAL A 138 -3.83 16.95 -14.15
CA VAL A 138 -5.28 17.18 -14.01
C VAL A 138 -5.80 16.64 -12.69
N HIS A 139 -5.20 15.61 -12.12
CA HIS A 139 -5.63 15.05 -10.85
C HIS A 139 -4.42 14.72 -9.98
N ARG A 140 -4.51 15.09 -8.71
CA ARG A 140 -3.65 14.60 -7.64
C ARG A 140 -4.57 14.39 -6.43
N PRO A 141 -4.69 13.18 -5.87
CA PRO A 141 -5.49 12.95 -4.69
C PRO A 141 -4.89 13.75 -3.53
N ALA A 142 -5.75 14.25 -2.65
CA ALA A 142 -5.28 14.92 -1.45
C ALA A 142 -4.43 13.92 -0.63
N PRO A 143 -3.27 14.34 -0.07
CA PRO A 143 -2.50 13.46 0.79
C PRO A 143 -3.40 12.97 1.93
N PRO A 144 -3.37 11.67 2.27
CA PRO A 144 -4.17 11.16 3.36
C PRO A 144 -3.84 11.98 4.61
N ALA A 145 -4.88 12.57 5.22
CA ALA A 145 -4.72 13.33 6.45
C ALA A 145 -3.93 12.45 7.43
N ARG A 146 -2.74 12.92 7.85
CA ARG A 146 -1.93 12.19 8.83
C ARG A 146 -2.84 11.95 10.03
N ARG A 147 -3.25 10.70 10.25
CA ARG A 147 -3.87 10.31 11.50
C ARG A 147 -2.83 10.58 12.58
N ARG A 148 -2.99 11.71 13.26
CA ARG A 148 -2.23 12.06 14.45
C ARG A 148 -2.42 10.86 15.39
N PRO A 149 -1.35 10.18 15.85
CA PRO A 149 -1.50 9.16 16.88
C PRO A 149 -2.29 9.81 18.01
N ALA A 150 -3.41 9.20 18.40
CA ALA A 150 -4.15 9.66 19.56
C ALA A 150 -3.16 9.70 20.72
N ALA A 151 -2.89 10.89 21.25
CA ALA A 151 -2.03 11.05 22.40
C ALA A 151 -2.64 10.19 23.50
N GLN A 152 -1.95 9.11 23.89
CA GLN A 152 -2.32 8.34 25.06
C GLN A 152 -2.35 9.32 26.23
N ALA A 153 -3.53 9.55 26.78
CA ALA A 153 -3.70 10.36 27.98
C ALA A 153 -2.81 9.75 29.07
N ARG A 154 -1.75 10.47 29.45
CA ARG A 154 -0.96 10.11 30.61
C ARG A 154 -1.87 10.18 31.83
N PRO A 155 -1.93 9.17 32.70
CA PRO A 155 -2.63 9.30 33.96
C PRO A 155 -1.98 10.41 34.78
N ALA A 156 -2.81 11.29 35.34
CA ALA A 156 -2.39 12.36 36.22
C ALA A 156 -1.66 11.78 37.43
N ALA A 157 -0.47 12.29 37.72
CA ALA A 157 0.26 11.95 38.93
C ALA A 157 -0.40 12.65 40.13
N ASP A 158 -0.64 11.91 41.20
CA ASP A 158 -1.10 12.44 42.48
C ASP A 158 -0.07 13.42 43.09
N PRO A 159 -0.53 14.49 43.79
CA PRO A 159 0.36 15.46 44.42
C PRO A 159 1.08 14.87 45.66
N PRO A 160 2.31 15.31 45.96
CA PRO A 160 3.08 14.79 47.08
C PRO A 160 2.58 15.34 48.42
N ASP A 161 2.29 14.44 49.35
CA ASP A 161 1.93 14.73 50.73
C ASP A 161 3.19 15.11 51.54
N THR A 162 3.29 16.39 51.91
CA THR A 162 4.30 16.89 52.84
C THR A 162 3.65 17.34 54.14
N ALA A 163 3.80 16.57 55.23
CA ALA A 163 4.13 17.11 56.56
C ALA A 163 4.27 16.00 57.64
N ARG A 164 5.44 15.98 58.27
CA ARG A 164 5.79 15.24 59.50
C ARG A 164 5.02 15.76 60.74
N LYS A 165 4.70 14.87 61.70
CA LYS A 165 5.36 14.84 63.05
C LYS A 165 4.87 13.70 63.97
N ARG A 166 5.86 13.03 64.58
CA ARG A 166 5.81 12.09 65.73
C ARG A 166 5.22 12.73 67.00
N VAL A 167 4.52 11.94 67.84
CA VAL A 167 4.75 11.81 69.30
C VAL A 167 4.35 10.40 69.78
N ALA A 168 4.95 9.96 70.88
CA ALA A 168 5.15 8.58 71.34
C ALA A 168 4.11 8.01 72.33
N ALA A 169 4.20 6.67 72.48
CA ALA A 169 4.01 5.82 73.67
C ALA A 169 2.62 5.71 74.35
N ALA A 170 2.06 4.49 74.34
CA ALA A 170 1.79 3.68 75.54
C ALA A 170 1.18 2.31 75.15
N ALA A 171 1.78 1.22 75.63
CA ALA A 171 1.10 -0.08 75.82
C ALA A 171 0.64 -0.15 77.30
N PRO A 172 -0.11 -1.17 77.80
CA PRO A 172 -0.63 -2.40 77.17
C PRO A 172 -2.09 -2.74 77.55
N ARG A 173 -2.69 -3.81 77.00
CA ARG A 173 -3.29 -4.91 77.78
C ARG A 173 -3.86 -6.06 76.93
N ARG A 174 -3.59 -7.25 77.47
CA ARG A 174 -3.93 -8.62 77.06
C ARG A 174 -5.40 -8.87 76.69
N GLY A 175 -5.59 -9.75 75.71
CA GLY A 175 -6.78 -10.59 75.54
C GLY A 175 -6.38 -11.86 74.79
N ALA A 176 -6.22 -12.95 75.54
CA ALA A 176 -5.88 -14.27 75.02
C ALA A 176 -7.11 -14.95 74.42
N GLY A 177 -6.93 -15.66 73.30
CA GLY A 177 -7.96 -16.45 72.66
C GLY A 177 -7.36 -17.45 71.67
N ALA A 178 -6.79 -18.53 72.22
CA ALA A 178 -6.52 -19.82 71.56
C ALA A 178 -7.80 -20.33 70.84
N ARG A 179 -7.84 -21.23 69.85
CA ARG A 179 -6.94 -22.25 69.27
C ARG A 179 -7.73 -22.96 68.13
N LYS A 180 -7.00 -23.56 67.17
CA LYS A 180 -7.34 -24.77 66.35
C LYS A 180 -8.46 -24.56 65.30
N SER A 181 -8.47 -25.20 64.13
CA SER A 181 -7.94 -26.50 63.70
C SER A 181 -7.56 -26.50 62.22
N ALA A 182 -6.65 -27.42 61.85
CA ALA A 182 -6.04 -27.60 60.54
C ALA A 182 -6.88 -28.55 59.61
N PRO A 183 -6.29 -29.37 58.73
CA PRO A 183 -6.21 -29.19 57.27
C PRO A 183 -6.83 -30.37 56.48
N SER A 184 -7.01 -30.26 55.16
CA SER A 184 -7.10 -31.42 54.22
C SER A 184 -7.44 -30.93 52.79
N ALA A 185 -7.09 -31.54 51.67
CA ALA A 185 -5.99 -32.37 51.22
C ALA A 185 -6.15 -32.50 49.68
N ARG A 186 -5.01 -32.40 49.01
CA ARG A 186 -4.53 -33.04 47.77
C ARG A 186 -5.44 -34.00 46.96
N ALA A 187 -5.16 -33.97 45.65
CA ALA A 187 -5.15 -35.08 44.66
C ALA A 187 -6.52 -35.51 44.07
N LYS A 188 -6.65 -35.98 42.82
CA LYS A 188 -5.73 -36.54 41.83
C LYS A 188 -6.47 -36.66 40.48
N ALA A 189 -5.76 -36.60 39.36
CA ALA A 189 -6.20 -37.17 38.08
C ALA A 189 -6.36 -38.71 38.19
N PRO A 190 -7.05 -39.34 37.22
CA PRO A 190 -6.32 -40.28 36.38
C PRO A 190 -6.72 -40.27 34.90
N ALA A 191 -5.90 -40.99 34.13
CA ALA A 191 -5.81 -41.01 32.70
C ALA A 191 -6.38 -42.29 32.05
N ALA A 192 -6.68 -42.15 30.75
CA ALA A 192 -6.33 -43.03 29.63
C ALA A 192 -7.11 -44.32 29.30
N LYS A 193 -6.99 -44.63 27.98
CA LYS A 193 -7.16 -45.89 27.22
C LYS A 193 -8.58 -46.11 26.63
N THR A 194 -8.81 -46.61 25.40
CA THR A 194 -8.04 -47.22 24.29
C THR A 194 -9.01 -47.37 23.10
N ALA A 195 -8.64 -47.14 21.83
CA ALA A 195 -8.22 -48.12 20.80
C ALA A 195 -9.21 -48.28 19.62
N ALA A 196 -8.66 -48.06 18.41
CA ALA A 196 -8.81 -48.79 17.14
C ALA A 196 -10.17 -49.37 16.68
N ARG A 197 -10.57 -49.05 15.43
CA ARG A 197 -10.68 -50.05 14.34
C ARG A 197 -10.82 -49.41 12.95
N ALA A 198 -10.18 -50.06 11.98
CA ALA A 198 -10.14 -49.75 10.56
C ALA A 198 -11.46 -50.02 9.80
N GLN A 199 -11.64 -49.41 8.62
CA GLN A 199 -12.13 -50.13 7.43
C GLN A 199 -11.88 -49.42 6.09
N LYS A 200 -11.77 -50.28 5.08
CA LYS A 200 -11.32 -50.15 3.68
C LYS A 200 -12.47 -49.81 2.71
N ARG A 201 -12.08 -49.36 1.49
CA ARG A 201 -12.75 -49.46 0.16
C ARG A 201 -13.96 -48.53 -0.05
N LYS A 202 -14.20 -47.93 -1.22
CA LYS A 202 -13.91 -48.29 -2.62
C LYS A 202 -13.30 -47.13 -3.38
#